data_AF-A0A964A4M5-F1
#
_entry.id   AF-A0A964A4M5-F1
#
_cell.length_a   1.000
_cell.length_b   1.000
_cell.length_c   1.000
_cell.angle_alpha   90.00
_cell.angle_beta   90.00
_cell.angle_gamma   90.00
#
_symmetry.space_group_name_H-M   'P 1'
#
loop_
_entity.id
_entity.type
_entity.pdbx_description
1 polymer ?
#
loop_
_entity_poly.entity_id
_entity_poly.type
_entity_poly.pdbx_seq_one_letter_code
_entity_poly.pdbx_strand_id
1 'polypeptide(L)'
;MKRSLFGFRSILIFVGLYCSNIPFAAGQEVNPFTGDLSYSLPLLNVPSPDGPGVPVSLYYGAGIGVNQPSSEVGLGWSLMAGGAVSRLISGIADDWKQKTVTDTKKQSIQQAFRCLVH
;
A
#
# COMPACT_ATOMS: atom_id res chain seq x y z
N MET A 1 -35.91 29.36 -48.15
CA MET A 1 -34.90 29.62 -47.11
C MET A 1 -34.69 28.37 -46.28
N LYS A 2 -33.59 27.63 -46.49
CA LYS A 2 -33.21 26.44 -45.71
C LYS A 2 -31.95 26.78 -44.94
N ARG A 3 -32.07 27.10 -43.65
CA ARG A 3 -30.92 27.42 -42.79
C ARG A 3 -31.06 26.74 -41.44
N SER A 4 -30.11 25.84 -41.17
CA SER A 4 -29.58 25.45 -39.86
C SER A 4 -30.50 24.67 -38.91
N LEU A 5 -30.52 23.34 -39.05
CA LEU A 5 -30.91 22.41 -37.98
C LEU A 5 -29.87 21.27 -37.84
N PHE A 6 -28.58 21.58 -38.01
CA PHE A 6 -27.48 20.60 -37.99
C PHE A 6 -26.54 20.75 -36.78
N GLY A 7 -26.89 21.58 -35.78
CA GLY A 7 -26.03 21.87 -34.63
C GLY A 7 -26.44 21.21 -33.31
N PHE A 8 -27.73 20.92 -33.10
CA PHE A 8 -28.22 20.53 -31.76
C PHE A 8 -28.28 19.02 -31.53
N ARG A 9 -28.28 18.20 -32.58
CA ARG A 9 -28.28 16.72 -32.44
C ARG A 9 -26.89 16.11 -32.24
N SER A 10 -25.81 16.89 -32.44
CA SER A 10 -24.42 16.43 -32.29
C SER A 10 -23.92 16.57 -30.84
N ILE A 11 -24.33 17.61 -30.12
CA ILE A 11 -23.92 17.86 -28.72
C ILE A 11 -24.49 16.82 -27.74
N LEU A 12 -25.68 16.27 -28.01
CA LEU A 12 -26.28 15.21 -27.19
C LEU A 12 -25.58 13.85 -27.36
N ILE A 13 -24.87 13.63 -28.47
CA ILE A 13 -24.15 12.37 -28.73
C ILE A 13 -22.75 12.41 -28.08
N PHE A 14 -22.11 13.58 -27.99
CA PHE A 14 -20.79 13.73 -27.37
C PHE A 14 -20.82 13.79 -25.83
N VAL A 15 -21.88 14.29 -25.19
CA VAL A 15 -22.01 14.27 -23.72
C VAL A 15 -22.41 12.87 -23.21
N GLY A 16 -23.16 12.10 -24.00
CA GLY A 16 -23.60 10.75 -23.63
C GLY A 16 -22.51 9.66 -23.67
N LEU A 17 -21.43 9.87 -24.43
CA LEU A 17 -20.36 8.87 -24.58
C LEU A 17 -19.22 8.98 -23.55
N TYR A 18 -19.11 10.10 -22.83
CA TYR A 18 -18.02 10.34 -21.86
C TYR A 18 -18.38 10.05 -20.40
N CYS A 19 -19.63 9.67 -20.08
CA CYS A 19 -20.06 9.41 -18.69
C CYS A 19 -20.24 7.92 -18.34
N SER A 20 -20.10 6.99 -19.29
CA SER A 20 -20.48 5.58 -19.05
C SER A 20 -19.37 4.65 -18.58
N ASN A 21 -18.11 5.11 -18.45
CA ASN A 21 -16.98 4.21 -18.13
C ASN A 21 -16.04 4.76 -17.06
N ILE A 22 -16.56 5.49 -16.07
CA ILE A 22 -15.88 5.53 -14.78
C ILE A 22 -16.44 4.35 -13.99
N PRO A 23 -15.68 3.26 -13.76
CA PRO A 23 -16.05 2.35 -12.69
C PRO A 23 -15.94 3.17 -11.40
N PHE A 24 -17.05 3.76 -10.95
CA PHE A 24 -17.17 4.19 -9.57
C PHE A 24 -16.88 2.94 -8.74
N ALA A 25 -15.77 3.00 -8.00
CA ALA A 25 -15.18 1.86 -7.32
C ALA A 25 -16.27 1.08 -6.56
N ALA A 26 -16.45 -0.17 -6.97
CA ALA A 26 -17.35 -1.12 -6.34
C ALA A 26 -16.96 -1.34 -4.88
N GLY A 27 -17.97 -1.50 -4.02
CA GLY A 27 -17.80 -1.99 -2.65
C GLY A 27 -18.04 -0.96 -1.55
N GLN A 28 -19.08 -0.12 -1.67
CA GLN A 28 -19.64 0.56 -0.51
C GLN A 28 -20.80 -0.29 0.00
N GLU A 29 -20.56 -1.07 1.04
CA GLU A 29 -21.59 -1.86 1.69
C GLU A 29 -21.88 -1.25 3.05
N VAL A 30 -23.12 -0.76 3.17
CA VAL A 30 -23.70 -0.35 4.44
C VAL A 30 -24.49 -1.53 4.99
N ASN A 31 -24.29 -1.87 6.24
CA ASN A 31 -25.12 -2.87 6.90
C ASN A 31 -26.50 -2.24 7.19
N PRO A 32 -27.61 -2.74 6.61
CA PRO A 32 -28.93 -2.12 6.78
C PRO A 32 -29.50 -2.28 8.20
N PHE A 33 -28.97 -3.22 9.00
CA PHE A 33 -29.45 -3.47 10.36
C PHE A 33 -28.70 -2.67 11.40
N THR A 34 -27.39 -2.49 11.24
CA THR A 34 -26.55 -1.78 12.22
C THR A 34 -26.15 -0.38 11.77
N GLY A 35 -26.27 -0.06 10.48
CA GLY A 35 -25.82 1.19 9.90
C GLY A 35 -24.30 1.28 9.71
N ASP A 36 -23.57 0.19 9.94
CA ASP A 36 -22.12 0.18 9.84
C ASP A 36 -21.66 0.28 8.38
N LEU A 37 -20.71 1.18 8.12
CA LEU A 37 -20.06 1.35 6.82
C LEU A 37 -18.77 0.53 6.76
N SER A 38 -18.61 -0.23 5.68
CA SER A 38 -17.33 -0.80 5.29
C SER A 38 -16.96 -0.34 3.87
N TYR A 39 -15.70 0.07 3.68
CA TYR A 39 -15.24 0.59 2.38
C TYR A 39 -13.83 0.10 2.07
N SER A 40 -13.62 -0.40 0.85
CA SER A 40 -12.30 -0.82 0.34
C SER A 40 -11.94 -0.01 -0.89
N LEU A 41 -10.86 0.77 -0.81
CA LEU A 41 -10.37 1.62 -1.87
C LEU A 41 -9.02 1.08 -2.40
N PRO A 42 -8.96 0.55 -3.63
CA PRO A 42 -7.69 0.23 -4.26
C PRO A 42 -6.96 1.54 -4.60
N LEU A 43 -5.75 1.74 -4.07
CA LEU A 43 -4.97 2.97 -4.29
C LEU A 43 -4.06 2.83 -5.50
N LEU A 44 -3.19 1.83 -5.49
CA LEU A 44 -2.21 1.59 -6.53
C LEU A 44 -1.69 0.16 -6.45
N ASN A 45 -1.03 -0.29 -7.51
CA ASN A 45 -0.30 -1.54 -7.53
C ASN A 45 1.20 -1.23 -7.68
N VAL A 46 2.01 -1.58 -6.69
CA VAL A 46 3.46 -1.38 -6.76
C VAL A 46 4.05 -2.53 -7.59
N PRO A 47 4.64 -2.28 -8.78
CA PRO A 47 5.24 -3.35 -9.57
C PRO A 47 6.49 -3.88 -8.86
N SER A 48 6.61 -5.21 -8.79
CA SER A 48 7.82 -5.88 -8.31
C SER A 48 8.70 -6.28 -9.51
N PRO A 49 10.03 -6.17 -9.44
CA PRO A 49 10.94 -6.55 -10.53
C PRO A 49 10.81 -8.02 -10.96
N ASP A 50 10.53 -8.92 -10.01
CA ASP A 50 10.59 -10.38 -10.21
C ASP A 50 9.25 -11.09 -9.92
N GLY A 51 8.12 -10.38 -9.82
CA GLY A 51 6.86 -11.00 -9.39
C GLY A 51 5.59 -10.17 -9.57
N PRO A 52 4.43 -10.71 -9.15
CA PRO A 52 3.19 -9.94 -9.14
C PRO A 52 3.36 -8.70 -8.26
N GLY A 53 2.87 -7.56 -8.75
CA GLY A 53 2.89 -6.32 -7.99
C GLY A 53 2.10 -6.44 -6.69
N VAL A 54 2.46 -5.66 -5.69
CA VAL A 54 1.75 -5.61 -4.41
C VAL A 54 0.60 -4.61 -4.54
N PRO A 55 -0.67 -5.06 -4.50
CA PRO A 55 -1.79 -4.15 -4.49
C PRO A 55 -1.82 -3.44 -3.14
N VAL A 56 -1.78 -2.11 -3.19
CA VAL A 56 -1.98 -1.24 -2.04
C VAL A 56 -3.44 -0.84 -2.00
N SER A 57 -4.15 -1.30 -0.98
CA SER A 57 -5.54 -0.95 -0.74
C SER A 57 -5.74 -0.35 0.64
N LEU A 58 -6.74 0.51 0.75
CA LEU A 58 -7.11 1.18 1.98
C LEU A 58 -8.50 0.69 2.39
N TYR A 59 -8.62 0.24 3.64
CA TYR A 59 -9.87 -0.25 4.20
C TYR A 59 -10.39 0.67 5.30
N TYR A 60 -11.69 0.91 5.32
CA TYR A 60 -12.40 1.60 6.40
C TYR A 60 -13.45 0.70 7.03
N GLY A 61 -13.51 0.71 8.37
CA GLY A 61 -14.57 0.09 9.14
C GLY A 61 -15.19 1.07 10.15
N ALA A 62 -16.52 1.13 10.18
CA ALA A 62 -17.28 1.84 11.20
C ALA A 62 -17.26 1.12 12.57
N GLY A 63 -17.83 1.75 13.60
CA GLY A 63 -17.88 1.18 14.96
C GLY A 63 -16.67 1.50 15.83
N ILE A 64 -16.03 2.64 15.59
CA ILE A 64 -14.81 3.07 16.29
C ILE A 64 -15.13 3.47 17.74
N GLY A 65 -14.50 2.78 18.70
CA GLY A 65 -14.62 3.11 20.13
C GLY A 65 -13.75 4.30 20.54
N VAL A 66 -14.16 5.02 21.61
CA VAL A 66 -13.45 6.21 22.13
C VAL A 66 -11.99 5.90 22.53
N ASN A 67 -11.71 4.66 22.95
CA ASN A 67 -10.37 4.23 23.38
C ASN A 67 -9.61 3.44 22.29
N GLN A 68 -10.05 3.50 21.03
CA GLN A 68 -9.39 2.76 19.96
C GLN A 68 -8.13 3.51 19.46
N PRO A 69 -6.97 2.84 19.34
CA PRO A 69 -5.78 3.46 18.77
C PRO A 69 -5.95 3.71 17.28
N SER A 70 -5.40 4.84 16.81
CA SER A 70 -5.34 5.17 15.39
C SER A 70 -4.29 4.33 14.67
N SER A 71 -4.57 3.96 13.42
CA SER A 71 -3.53 3.44 12.52
C SER A 71 -2.68 4.57 11.95
N GLU A 72 -1.65 4.21 11.20
CA GLU A 72 -0.76 5.13 10.46
C GLU A 72 -1.51 6.01 9.43
N VAL A 73 -2.70 5.58 9.01
CA VAL A 73 -3.53 6.28 8.02
C VAL A 73 -4.78 6.90 8.63
N GLY A 74 -4.94 6.82 9.95
CA GLY A 74 -6.04 7.43 10.70
C GLY A 74 -6.91 6.44 11.45
N LEU A 75 -7.82 6.97 12.25
CA LEU A 75 -8.72 6.17 13.07
C LEU A 75 -9.78 5.47 12.20
N GLY A 76 -9.95 4.16 12.38
CA GLY A 76 -10.86 3.35 11.58
C GLY A 76 -10.39 3.01 10.16
N TRP A 77 -9.23 3.55 9.75
CA TRP A 77 -8.60 3.25 8.47
C TRP A 77 -7.49 2.21 8.65
N SER A 78 -7.31 1.32 7.70
CA SER A 78 -6.23 0.33 7.67
C SER A 78 -5.62 0.25 6.28
N LEU A 79 -4.30 0.44 6.19
CA LEU A 79 -3.55 0.32 4.95
C LEU A 79 -3.08 -1.13 4.76
N MET A 80 -3.46 -1.74 3.65
CA MET A 80 -2.99 -3.05 3.22
C MET A 80 -1.98 -2.84 2.11
N ALA A 81 -0.69 -2.88 2.44
CA ALA A 81 0.40 -2.63 1.49
C ALA A 81 1.41 -3.80 1.37
N GLY A 82 1.06 -5.00 1.88
CA GLY A 82 1.84 -6.24 1.73
C GLY A 82 3.26 -6.25 2.30
N GLY A 83 3.73 -5.13 2.86
CA GLY A 83 5.08 -5.00 3.42
C GLY A 83 5.05 -5.01 4.95
N ALA A 84 5.78 -5.93 5.57
CA ALA A 84 6.11 -5.89 6.98
C ALA A 84 7.63 -5.98 7.13
N VAL A 85 8.25 -5.01 7.79
CA VAL A 85 9.68 -5.05 8.11
C VAL A 85 9.84 -5.68 9.49
N SER A 86 10.14 -6.98 9.52
CA SER A 86 10.51 -7.65 10.76
C SER A 86 12.03 -7.66 10.92
N ARG A 87 12.52 -7.02 11.98
CA ARG A 87 13.94 -7.06 12.35
C ARG A 87 14.11 -8.05 13.50
N LEU A 88 14.86 -9.13 13.28
CA LEU A 88 15.37 -9.97 14.35
C LEU A 88 16.78 -9.50 14.71
N ILE A 89 16.97 -9.06 15.95
CA ILE A 89 18.30 -8.67 16.45
C ILE A 89 18.98 -9.92 17.01
N SER A 90 20.08 -10.35 16.41
CA SER A 90 20.95 -11.39 16.96
C SER A 90 22.28 -10.75 17.38
N GLY A 91 22.53 -10.67 18.70
CA GLY A 91 23.73 -10.02 19.24
C GLY A 91 23.54 -8.51 19.36
N ILE A 92 24.21 -7.73 18.51
CA ILE A 92 24.08 -6.27 18.56
C ILE A 92 23.51 -5.73 17.26
N ALA A 93 22.59 -4.76 17.38
CA ALA A 93 21.98 -4.10 16.24
C ALA A 93 23.03 -3.46 15.31
N ASP A 94 22.81 -3.60 14.01
CA ASP A 94 23.68 -3.12 12.93
C ASP A 94 23.78 -1.58 12.92
N ASP A 95 22.69 -0.87 13.26
CA ASP A 95 22.63 0.60 13.33
C ASP A 95 23.25 1.20 14.61
N TRP A 96 23.88 0.38 15.47
CA TRP A 96 24.44 0.84 16.73
C TRP A 96 25.70 1.68 16.51
N LYS A 97 25.55 3.02 16.59
CA LYS A 97 26.60 4.03 16.32
C LYS A 97 27.78 4.06 17.31
N GLN A 98 27.81 3.20 18.33
CA GLN A 98 28.95 3.07 19.25
C GLN A 98 29.42 1.63 19.37
N LYS A 99 29.86 1.06 18.24
CA LYS A 99 30.71 -0.11 18.28
C LYS A 99 31.98 0.15 17.50
N THR A 100 33.06 0.41 18.24
CA THR A 100 34.41 0.35 17.70
C THR A 100 34.61 -1.09 17.24
N VAL A 101 34.46 -1.32 15.94
CA VAL A 101 34.74 -2.60 15.28
C VAL A 101 36.26 -2.78 15.26
N THR A 102 36.84 -3.11 16.40
CA THR A 102 38.23 -3.56 16.48
C THR A 102 38.34 -5.08 16.47
N ASP A 103 37.22 -5.82 16.41
CA ASP A 103 37.24 -7.29 16.52
C ASP A 103 36.73 -8.09 15.31
N THR A 104 36.14 -7.48 14.28
CA THR A 104 35.64 -8.26 13.13
C THR A 104 36.68 -8.48 12.04
N LYS A 105 37.73 -7.64 11.96
CA LYS A 105 38.86 -7.89 11.03
C LYS A 105 39.83 -8.95 11.56
N LYS A 106 39.84 -9.23 12.87
CA LYS A 106 40.69 -10.27 13.47
C LYS A 106 40.10 -11.67 13.32
N GLN A 107 38.77 -11.82 13.39
CA GLN A 107 38.14 -13.14 13.37
C GLN A 107 38.19 -13.82 12.00
N SER A 108 37.90 -13.13 10.88
CA SER A 108 37.95 -13.78 9.56
C SER A 108 39.38 -14.07 9.08
N ILE A 109 40.32 -13.18 9.39
CA ILE A 109 41.72 -13.32 8.96
C ILE A 109 42.42 -14.43 9.77
N GLN A 110 42.20 -14.55 11.08
CA GLN A 110 42.83 -15.59 11.90
C GLN A 110 42.27 -17.00 11.63
N GLN A 111 41.00 -17.12 11.23
CA GLN A 111 40.41 -18.41 10.83
C GLN A 111 40.83 -18.83 9.42
N ALA A 112 41.00 -17.89 8.49
CA ALA A 112 41.53 -18.19 7.16
C ALA A 112 43.01 -18.66 7.19
N PHE A 113 43.84 -18.08 8.07
CA PHE A 113 45.24 -18.50 8.23
C PHE A 113 45.42 -19.84 8.95
N ARG A 114 44.43 -20.33 9.72
CA ARG A 114 44.49 -21.67 10.35
C ARG A 114 44.26 -22.82 9.37
N CYS A 115 43.52 -22.61 8.29
CA CYS A 115 43.20 -23.67 7.33
C CYS A 115 44.24 -23.82 6.21
N LEU A 116 45.23 -22.92 6.14
CA LEU A 116 46.20 -22.83 5.04
C LEU A 116 47.61 -23.29 5.43
N VAL A 117 47.84 -23.66 6.69
CA VAL A 117 49.15 -24.10 7.23
C VAL A 117 49.11 -25.54 7.77
N HIS A 118 48.08 -26.32 7.43
CA HIS A 118 48.02 -27.79 7.57
C HIS A 118 47.33 -28.34 6.32
#